data_AF-A0A6I8MBI0-F1
#
_entry.id   AF-A0A6I8MBI0-F1
#
_cell.length_a   1.000
_cell.length_b   1.000
_cell.length_c   1.000
_cell.angle_alpha   90.00
_cell.angle_beta   90.00
_cell.angle_gamma   90.00
#
_symmetry.space_group_name_H-M   'P 1'
#
loop_
_entity.id
_entity.type
_entity.pdbx_description
1 polymer ?
#
loop_
_entity_poly.entity_id
_entity_poly.type
_entity_poly.pdbx_seq_one_letter_code
_entity_poly.pdbx_strand_id
1 'polypeptide(L)'
;MRNITKNYIIISILPIAMLIYAFLNDDLENIYRGLVIITKSNNILTTDYFYIAGTSAALINASVITLLNILLLYKLDLRINGFIITAIFLMLGYALMGKTLLNIIPFYIGTYFHAKFLKKSYRSVVVGALMSTSLAPVVSSIPYIGFILAIIISFIFPFVTKHVVHFHSGYSLYNSGLAGGMIGIVLYSVVKASGIEFDLNNGYYDKFDYRLFILLLMYFIFLMILGYIRTRKNFIKKLLNLYKHTGILVSDFIQKDGLEISLFNMGTLGVLGLLIIIYYQRLNGPVLTGLFALVAFGGFGKHLKNVYPILIGVIASKYIFSHDISITIFLLTVFLSTTLAPIAGKFGVINGIIAGILFYATVTSVGTVHGGINLYNSGLAAGIVVSVYLPIILGIRGGIKNWKRLRKR
;
A
#
# COMPACT_ATOMS: atom_id res chain seq x y z
N MET A 1 11.25 -1.49 27.21
CA MET A 1 10.36 -2.62 26.86
C MET A 1 8.86 -2.28 26.94
N ARG A 2 8.30 -1.75 28.04
CA ARG A 2 6.83 -1.49 28.17
C ARG A 2 6.17 -0.68 27.03
N ASN A 3 6.80 0.38 26.51
CA ASN A 3 6.22 1.18 25.42
C ASN A 3 6.28 0.50 24.04
N ILE A 4 7.30 -0.33 23.79
CA ILE A 4 7.40 -1.10 22.54
C ILE A 4 6.24 -2.08 22.46
N THR A 5 6.01 -2.84 23.54
CA THR A 5 4.90 -3.80 23.64
C THR A 5 3.54 -3.12 23.42
N LYS A 6 3.29 -1.96 24.02
CA LYS A 6 2.02 -1.23 23.88
C LYS A 6 1.69 -0.86 22.42
N ASN A 7 2.69 -0.45 21.64
CA ASN A 7 2.46 -0.01 20.26
C ASN A 7 2.13 -1.20 19.34
N TYR A 8 2.81 -2.33 19.53
CA TYR A 8 2.50 -3.56 18.79
C TYR A 8 1.11 -4.12 19.14
N ILE A 9 0.69 -4.02 20.41
CA ILE A 9 -0.67 -4.42 20.82
C ILE A 9 -1.72 -3.65 20.02
N ILE A 10 -1.58 -2.32 19.92
CA ILE A 10 -2.56 -1.48 19.20
C ILE A 10 -2.68 -1.90 17.73
N ILE A 11 -1.55 -2.14 17.07
CA ILE A 11 -1.52 -2.53 15.64
C ILE A 11 -2.08 -3.95 15.44
N SER A 12 -1.99 -4.81 16.46
CA SER A 12 -2.51 -6.19 16.42
C SER A 12 -4.02 -6.28 16.55
N ILE A 13 -4.71 -5.21 17.01
CA ILE A 13 -6.15 -5.24 17.27
C ILE A 13 -6.95 -5.58 16.01
N LEU A 14 -6.64 -4.94 14.88
CA LEU A 14 -7.36 -5.16 13.62
C LEU A 14 -7.22 -6.61 13.09
N PRO A 15 -6.01 -7.17 12.89
CA PRO A 15 -5.90 -8.54 12.42
C PRO A 15 -6.49 -9.55 13.42
N ILE A 16 -6.42 -9.31 14.73
CA ILE A 16 -7.12 -10.16 15.70
C ILE A 16 -8.64 -10.08 15.53
N ALA A 17 -9.20 -8.88 15.37
CA ALA A 17 -10.63 -8.69 15.16
C ALA A 17 -11.10 -9.34 13.85
N MET A 18 -10.33 -9.24 12.77
CA MET A 18 -10.61 -9.90 11.48
C MET A 18 -10.53 -11.43 11.61
N LEU A 19 -9.57 -11.95 12.39
CA LEU A 19 -9.44 -13.38 12.66
C LEU A 19 -10.66 -13.91 13.43
N ILE A 20 -11.08 -13.21 14.50
CA ILE A 20 -12.28 -13.55 15.27
C ILE A 20 -13.52 -13.48 14.38
N TYR A 21 -13.65 -12.41 13.59
CA TYR A 21 -14.77 -12.25 12.65
C TYR A 21 -14.90 -13.44 11.70
N ALA A 22 -13.79 -13.90 11.13
CA ALA A 22 -13.79 -15.02 10.20
C ALA A 22 -14.30 -16.32 10.82
N PHE A 23 -13.83 -16.67 12.04
CA PHE A 23 -14.27 -17.87 12.74
C PHE A 23 -15.73 -17.81 13.22
N LEU A 24 -16.29 -16.62 13.41
CA LEU A 24 -17.68 -16.44 13.82
C LEU A 24 -18.68 -16.49 12.65
N ASN A 25 -18.22 -16.34 11.41
CA ASN A 25 -19.11 -16.18 10.25
C ASN A 25 -18.97 -17.30 9.21
N ASP A 26 -18.17 -18.33 9.45
CA ASP A 26 -18.03 -19.48 8.54
C ASP A 26 -17.54 -20.73 9.28
N ASP A 27 -17.82 -21.89 8.70
CA ASP A 27 -17.44 -23.19 9.26
C ASP A 27 -15.98 -23.53 8.96
N LEU A 28 -15.35 -24.31 9.86
CA LEU A 28 -13.93 -24.68 9.75
C LEU A 28 -13.59 -25.42 8.44
N GLU A 29 -14.53 -26.21 7.91
CA GLU A 29 -14.33 -26.94 6.66
C GLU A 29 -14.25 -26.00 5.44
N ASN A 30 -15.15 -25.00 5.37
CA ASN A 30 -15.14 -23.99 4.30
C ASN A 30 -13.89 -23.12 4.39
N ILE A 31 -13.52 -22.71 5.60
CA ILE A 31 -12.28 -21.97 5.86
C ILE A 31 -11.07 -22.76 5.36
N TYR A 32 -10.96 -24.04 5.71
CA TYR A 32 -9.85 -24.88 5.29
C TYR A 32 -9.79 -25.02 3.76
N ARG A 33 -10.93 -25.32 3.11
CA ARG A 33 -11.03 -25.39 1.65
C ARG A 33 -10.61 -24.08 0.98
N GLY A 34 -11.08 -22.95 1.50
CA GLY A 34 -10.71 -21.62 1.00
C GLY A 34 -9.21 -21.33 1.13
N LEU A 35 -8.58 -21.67 2.27
CA LEU A 35 -7.14 -21.53 2.45
C LEU A 35 -6.32 -22.39 1.48
N VAL A 36 -6.80 -23.60 1.17
CA VAL A 36 -6.19 -24.46 0.14
C VAL A 36 -6.29 -23.81 -1.24
N ILE A 37 -7.44 -23.21 -1.59
CA ILE A 37 -7.64 -22.50 -2.87
C ILE A 37 -6.68 -21.31 -2.97
N ILE A 38 -6.62 -20.46 -1.94
CA ILE A 38 -5.72 -19.29 -1.88
C ILE A 38 -4.27 -19.73 -2.15
N THR A 39 -3.84 -20.80 -1.48
CA THR A 39 -2.47 -21.30 -1.55
C THR A 39 -2.10 -21.82 -2.94
N LYS A 40 -3.05 -22.43 -3.65
CA LYS A 40 -2.84 -23.01 -4.98
C LYS A 40 -3.06 -22.04 -6.14
N SER A 41 -3.62 -20.85 -5.87
CA SER A 41 -3.88 -19.85 -6.91
C SER A 41 -2.60 -19.13 -7.39
N ASN A 42 -2.61 -18.61 -8.62
CA ASN A 42 -1.46 -17.89 -9.21
C ASN A 42 -1.14 -16.57 -8.50
N ASN A 43 -2.09 -16.03 -7.74
CA ASN A 43 -1.90 -14.90 -6.82
C ASN A 43 -1.42 -13.59 -7.46
N ILE A 44 -1.57 -13.42 -8.78
CA ILE A 44 -1.23 -12.17 -9.47
C ILE A 44 -2.07 -11.00 -8.94
N LEU A 45 -1.67 -9.79 -9.31
CA LEU A 45 -2.36 -8.54 -8.99
C LEU A 45 -3.87 -8.68 -9.19
N THR A 46 -4.61 -8.13 -8.22
CA THR A 46 -6.08 -8.09 -8.18
C THR A 46 -6.78 -9.44 -8.08
N THR A 47 -6.07 -10.54 -7.75
CA THR A 47 -6.71 -11.82 -7.37
C THR A 47 -7.57 -11.61 -6.13
N ASP A 48 -8.89 -11.59 -6.25
CA ASP A 48 -9.77 -11.34 -5.12
C ASP A 48 -10.01 -12.60 -4.29
N TYR A 49 -9.41 -12.69 -3.10
CA TYR A 49 -9.58 -13.87 -2.24
C TYR A 49 -11.01 -14.02 -1.68
N PHE A 50 -11.79 -12.94 -1.61
CA PHE A 50 -13.20 -13.06 -1.23
C PHE A 50 -13.97 -13.81 -2.31
N TYR A 51 -13.62 -13.55 -3.58
CA TYR A 51 -14.24 -14.18 -4.73
C TYR A 51 -13.85 -15.65 -4.88
N ILE A 52 -12.55 -15.97 -4.82
CA ILE A 52 -12.09 -17.33 -5.11
C ILE A 52 -12.21 -18.30 -3.93
N ALA A 53 -12.18 -17.79 -2.69
CA ALA A 53 -12.01 -18.63 -1.50
C ALA A 53 -12.96 -18.27 -0.34
N GLY A 54 -13.80 -17.26 -0.51
CA GLY A 54 -14.70 -16.78 0.53
C GLY A 54 -14.06 -15.79 1.50
N THR A 55 -14.91 -14.94 2.09
CA THR A 55 -14.52 -13.85 2.99
C THR A 55 -13.72 -14.34 4.19
N SER A 56 -14.19 -15.40 4.87
CA SER A 56 -13.55 -15.87 6.11
C SER A 56 -12.15 -16.45 5.88
N ALA A 57 -11.95 -17.28 4.86
CA ALA A 57 -10.62 -17.80 4.52
C ALA A 57 -9.64 -16.68 4.14
N ALA A 58 -10.09 -15.69 3.37
CA ALA A 58 -9.28 -14.53 3.00
C ALA A 58 -8.86 -13.70 4.23
N LEU A 59 -9.79 -13.41 5.13
CA LEU A 59 -9.53 -12.68 6.37
C LEU A 59 -8.56 -13.45 7.28
N ILE A 60 -8.67 -14.78 7.37
CA ILE A 60 -7.74 -15.63 8.13
C ILE A 60 -6.33 -15.57 7.53
N ASN A 61 -6.19 -15.76 6.21
CA ASN A 61 -4.90 -15.66 5.52
C ASN A 61 -4.23 -14.31 5.81
N ALA A 62 -4.97 -13.22 5.65
CA ALA A 62 -4.47 -11.87 5.88
C ALA A 62 -4.08 -11.62 7.34
N SER A 63 -4.90 -12.06 8.29
CA SER A 63 -4.66 -11.87 9.72
C SER A 63 -3.46 -12.65 10.20
N VAL A 64 -3.33 -13.92 9.81
CA VAL A 64 -2.20 -14.79 10.20
C VAL A 64 -0.88 -14.25 9.66
N ILE A 65 -0.82 -13.89 8.36
CA ILE A 65 0.38 -13.32 7.76
C ILE A 65 0.79 -12.03 8.47
N THR A 66 -0.19 -11.19 8.81
CA THR A 66 0.06 -9.91 9.50
C THR A 66 0.56 -10.12 10.92
N LEU A 67 -0.06 -11.01 11.69
CA LEU A 67 0.34 -11.33 13.06
C LEU A 67 1.72 -11.96 13.14
N LEU A 68 2.07 -12.85 12.22
CA LEU A 68 3.42 -13.42 12.11
C LEU A 68 4.46 -12.32 11.82
N ASN A 69 4.14 -11.37 10.95
CA ASN A 69 5.01 -10.23 10.67
C ASN A 69 5.16 -9.28 11.85
N ILE A 70 4.06 -9.00 12.56
CA ILE A 70 4.10 -8.25 13.82
C ILE A 70 5.01 -8.94 14.84
N LEU A 71 4.86 -10.26 15.01
CA LEU A 71 5.67 -11.06 15.93
C LEU A 71 7.16 -11.04 15.55
N LEU A 72 7.47 -11.16 14.25
CA LEU A 72 8.83 -11.06 13.73
C LEU A 72 9.47 -9.71 14.08
N LEU A 73 8.78 -8.61 13.77
CA LEU A 73 9.28 -7.25 14.03
C LEU A 73 9.42 -6.97 15.53
N TYR A 74 8.50 -7.49 16.35
CA TYR A 74 8.57 -7.43 17.80
C TYR A 74 9.78 -8.20 18.37
N LYS A 75 10.00 -9.45 17.92
CA LYS A 75 11.16 -10.27 18.34
C LYS A 75 12.50 -9.66 17.95
N LEU A 76 12.54 -8.93 16.84
CA LEU A 76 13.71 -8.16 16.40
C LEU A 76 13.84 -6.80 17.11
N ASP A 77 12.94 -6.49 18.05
CA ASP A 77 12.92 -5.27 18.87
C ASP A 77 12.84 -3.97 18.02
N LEU A 78 12.18 -3.99 16.86
CA LEU A 78 12.02 -2.77 16.08
C LEU A 78 11.08 -1.78 16.78
N ARG A 79 11.50 -0.52 16.88
CA ARG A 79 10.65 0.58 17.36
C ARG A 79 9.66 0.97 16.26
N ILE A 80 8.37 0.95 16.57
CA ILE A 80 7.31 1.37 15.65
C ILE A 80 7.55 2.80 15.16
N ASN A 81 7.52 2.97 13.84
CA ASN A 81 7.55 4.23 13.13
C ASN A 81 6.57 4.17 11.95
N GLY A 82 6.36 5.27 11.21
CA GLY A 82 5.38 5.34 10.13
C GLY A 82 5.63 4.28 9.05
N PHE A 83 6.89 4.05 8.68
CA PHE A 83 7.25 3.08 7.65
C PHE A 83 6.97 1.62 8.07
N ILE A 84 7.17 1.28 9.34
CA ILE A 84 6.84 -0.05 9.87
C ILE A 84 5.33 -0.28 9.90
N ILE A 85 4.55 0.72 10.34
CA ILE A 85 3.07 0.62 10.31
C ILE A 85 2.59 0.43 8.87
N THR A 86 3.13 1.22 7.94
CA THR A 86 2.92 1.04 6.51
C THR A 86 3.19 -0.39 6.08
N ALA A 87 4.35 -0.95 6.44
CA ALA A 87 4.69 -2.31 6.07
C ALA A 87 3.68 -3.36 6.56
N ILE A 88 3.25 -3.24 7.82
CA ILE A 88 2.31 -4.18 8.45
C ILE A 88 0.94 -4.11 7.76
N PHE A 89 0.41 -2.92 7.52
CA PHE A 89 -0.90 -2.76 6.87
C PHE A 89 -0.87 -3.14 5.39
N LEU A 90 0.26 -2.93 4.70
CA LEU A 90 0.43 -3.44 3.34
C LEU A 90 0.49 -4.97 3.32
N MET A 91 1.11 -5.61 4.33
CA MET A 91 1.02 -7.07 4.47
C MET A 91 -0.43 -7.51 4.68
N LEU A 92 -1.18 -6.83 5.55
CA LEU A 92 -2.60 -7.11 5.79
C LEU A 92 -3.44 -6.98 4.52
N GLY A 93 -3.31 -5.86 3.81
CA GLY A 93 -4.06 -5.62 2.58
C GLY A 93 -3.72 -6.62 1.50
N TYR A 94 -2.45 -6.70 1.11
CA TYR A 94 -2.07 -7.56 -0.02
C TYR A 94 -2.18 -9.07 0.25
N ALA A 95 -2.31 -9.48 1.51
CA ALA A 95 -2.71 -10.85 1.86
C ALA A 95 -4.21 -11.12 1.69
N LEU A 96 -5.00 -10.13 1.27
CA LEU A 96 -6.35 -10.30 0.73
C LEU A 96 -6.37 -10.40 -0.80
N MET A 97 -5.25 -10.13 -1.48
CA MET A 97 -5.14 -10.23 -2.94
C MET A 97 -3.70 -10.44 -3.47
N GLY A 98 -3.10 -11.60 -3.18
CA GLY A 98 -1.86 -12.04 -3.85
C GLY A 98 -0.71 -12.45 -2.93
N LYS A 99 -0.86 -12.34 -1.61
CA LYS A 99 0.12 -12.87 -0.64
C LYS A 99 -0.44 -14.04 0.14
N THR A 100 0.34 -15.12 0.19
CA THR A 100 0.11 -16.31 0.99
C THR A 100 1.34 -16.57 1.85
N LEU A 101 1.22 -17.44 2.86
CA LEU A 101 2.37 -17.76 3.69
C LEU A 101 3.51 -18.39 2.85
N LEU A 102 3.16 -19.24 1.88
CA LEU A 102 4.14 -19.91 1.03
C LEU A 102 4.89 -18.93 0.12
N ASN A 103 4.19 -17.98 -0.50
CA ASN A 103 4.80 -17.12 -1.51
C ASN A 103 5.61 -15.95 -0.93
N ILE A 104 5.49 -15.66 0.37
CA ILE A 104 6.29 -14.61 1.03
C ILE A 104 7.59 -15.13 1.65
N ILE A 105 7.66 -16.39 2.09
CA ILE A 105 8.83 -16.97 2.79
C ILE A 105 10.17 -16.77 2.04
N PRO A 106 10.25 -17.01 0.72
CA PRO A 106 11.50 -16.84 -0.04
C PRO A 106 12.10 -15.44 0.05
N PHE A 107 11.25 -14.42 0.19
CA PHE A 107 11.70 -13.03 0.30
C PHE A 107 12.42 -12.78 1.63
N TYR A 108 11.98 -13.40 2.73
CA TYR A 108 12.70 -13.27 4.00
C TYR A 108 14.09 -13.91 3.91
N ILE A 109 14.20 -15.05 3.21
CA ILE A 109 15.46 -15.76 2.98
C ILE A 109 16.41 -14.89 2.12
N GLY A 110 15.93 -14.34 1.00
CA GLY A 110 16.75 -13.47 0.14
C GLY A 110 17.24 -12.21 0.84
N THR A 111 16.37 -11.55 1.63
CA THR A 111 16.79 -10.40 2.45
C THR A 111 17.79 -10.80 3.54
N TYR A 112 17.69 -12.03 4.09
CA TYR A 112 18.68 -12.52 5.05
C TYR A 112 20.07 -12.69 4.39
N PHE A 113 20.13 -13.26 3.19
CA PHE A 113 21.39 -13.32 2.43
C PHE A 113 21.93 -11.94 2.10
N HIS A 114 21.06 -10.97 1.77
CA HIS A 114 21.47 -9.58 1.57
C HIS A 114 22.13 -8.98 2.83
N ALA A 115 21.52 -9.21 4.00
CA ALA A 115 22.06 -8.76 5.28
C ALA A 115 23.45 -9.35 5.54
N LYS A 116 23.60 -10.67 5.32
CA LYS A 116 24.86 -11.39 5.50
C LYS A 116 25.94 -10.88 4.54
N PHE A 117 25.60 -10.70 3.26
CA PHE A 117 26.51 -10.19 2.23
C PHE A 117 27.04 -8.79 2.58
N LEU A 118 26.17 -7.88 3.04
CA LEU A 118 26.58 -6.54 3.44
C LEU A 118 27.11 -6.45 4.89
N LYS A 119 27.27 -7.57 5.59
CA LYS A 119 27.68 -7.63 7.01
C LYS A 119 26.82 -6.73 7.91
N LYS A 120 25.50 -6.69 7.66
CA LYS A 120 24.51 -5.92 8.43
C LYS A 120 23.63 -6.84 9.26
N SER A 121 23.08 -6.30 10.34
CA SER A 121 22.06 -7.00 11.11
C SER A 121 20.77 -7.17 10.29
N TYR A 122 20.13 -8.33 10.37
CA TYR A 122 18.84 -8.58 9.71
C TYR A 122 17.76 -7.57 10.18
N ARG A 123 17.83 -7.17 11.45
CA ARG A 123 17.00 -6.10 12.06
C ARG A 123 16.97 -4.82 11.20
N SER A 124 18.09 -4.46 10.58
CA SER A 124 18.19 -3.24 9.77
C SER A 124 17.55 -3.33 8.38
N VAL A 125 17.25 -4.53 7.89
CA VAL A 125 16.74 -4.76 6.52
C VAL A 125 15.41 -5.51 6.47
N VAL A 126 14.92 -6.06 7.59
CA VAL A 126 13.69 -6.89 7.64
C VAL A 126 12.46 -6.18 7.07
N VAL A 127 12.32 -4.86 7.27
CA VAL A 127 11.21 -4.10 6.67
C VAL A 127 11.31 -4.08 5.13
N GLY A 128 12.53 -4.11 4.60
CA GLY A 128 12.79 -4.32 3.18
C GLY A 128 12.32 -5.68 2.69
N ALA A 129 12.42 -6.74 3.50
CA ALA A 129 11.86 -8.06 3.18
C ALA A 129 10.34 -7.97 2.97
N LEU A 130 9.62 -7.38 3.94
CA LEU A 130 8.17 -7.15 3.86
C LEU A 130 7.80 -6.35 2.61
N MET A 131 8.59 -5.33 2.25
CA MET A 131 8.37 -4.55 1.03
C MET A 131 8.62 -5.36 -0.24
N SER A 132 9.65 -6.19 -0.29
CA SER A 132 10.02 -6.99 -1.46
C SER A 132 8.98 -8.06 -1.83
N THR A 133 8.15 -8.48 -0.87
CA THR A 133 6.99 -9.34 -1.14
C THR A 133 5.93 -8.70 -2.05
N SER A 134 6.13 -7.45 -2.51
CA SER A 134 5.37 -6.89 -3.63
C SER A 134 5.42 -7.77 -4.89
N LEU A 135 6.48 -8.59 -5.04
CA LEU A 135 6.66 -9.56 -6.12
C LEU A 135 6.36 -11.00 -5.68
N ALA A 136 5.64 -11.21 -4.57
CA ALA A 136 5.20 -12.53 -4.12
C ALA A 136 4.54 -13.42 -5.21
N PRO A 137 3.77 -12.87 -6.17
CA PRO A 137 3.19 -13.67 -7.25
C PRO A 137 4.23 -14.41 -8.10
N VAL A 138 5.50 -13.99 -8.13
CA VAL A 138 6.59 -14.72 -8.81
C VAL A 138 6.68 -16.16 -8.33
N VAL A 139 6.47 -16.41 -7.02
CA VAL A 139 6.54 -17.76 -6.45
C VAL A 139 5.33 -18.59 -6.86
N SER A 140 4.16 -17.97 -6.97
CA SER A 140 2.90 -18.65 -7.28
C SER A 140 2.65 -18.82 -8.78
N SER A 141 3.13 -17.89 -9.62
CA SER A 141 2.87 -17.84 -11.06
C SER A 141 3.98 -18.44 -11.92
N ILE A 142 5.18 -18.67 -11.38
CA ILE A 142 6.30 -19.28 -12.11
C ILE A 142 6.65 -20.63 -11.44
N PRO A 143 6.08 -21.74 -11.94
CA PRO A 143 6.33 -23.06 -11.40
C PRO A 143 7.82 -23.42 -11.35
N TYR A 144 8.22 -24.24 -10.38
CA TYR A 144 9.56 -24.81 -10.16
C TYR A 144 10.67 -23.80 -9.79
N ILE A 145 10.78 -22.66 -10.47
CA ILE A 145 11.87 -21.69 -10.28
C ILE A 145 11.46 -20.44 -9.49
N GLY A 146 10.16 -20.18 -9.33
CA GLY A 146 9.64 -18.96 -8.68
C GLY A 146 10.18 -18.75 -7.26
N PHE A 147 10.39 -19.83 -6.50
CA PHE A 147 10.98 -19.78 -5.16
C PHE A 147 12.42 -19.25 -5.18
N ILE A 148 13.26 -19.74 -6.10
CA ILE A 148 14.65 -19.32 -6.25
C ILE A 148 14.71 -17.88 -6.76
N LEU A 149 13.88 -17.54 -7.75
CA LEU A 149 13.79 -16.19 -8.29
C LEU A 149 13.39 -15.18 -7.20
N ALA A 150 12.45 -15.52 -6.32
CA ALA A 150 12.05 -14.66 -5.21
C ALA A 150 13.19 -14.41 -4.20
N ILE A 151 14.04 -15.42 -3.94
CA ILE A 151 15.25 -15.24 -3.13
C ILE A 151 16.19 -14.22 -3.80
N ILE A 152 16.46 -14.38 -5.10
CA ILE A 152 17.34 -13.48 -5.86
C ILE A 152 16.77 -12.06 -5.89
N ILE A 153 15.47 -11.92 -6.21
CA ILE A 153 14.75 -10.65 -6.23
C ILE A 153 14.88 -9.95 -4.89
N SER A 154 14.59 -10.64 -3.78
CA SER A 154 14.65 -10.02 -2.46
C SER A 154 16.08 -9.66 -2.06
N PHE A 155 17.07 -10.43 -2.50
CA PHE A 155 18.48 -10.10 -2.32
C PHE A 155 18.85 -8.77 -2.99
N ILE A 156 18.40 -8.53 -4.23
CA ILE A 156 18.73 -7.31 -4.98
C ILE A 156 17.81 -6.11 -4.65
N PHE A 157 16.62 -6.37 -4.10
CA PHE A 157 15.58 -5.37 -3.88
C PHE A 157 16.03 -4.11 -3.13
N PRO A 158 16.84 -4.19 -2.06
CA PRO A 158 17.30 -3.00 -1.35
C PRO A 158 18.25 -2.12 -2.17
N PHE A 159 18.98 -2.67 -3.16
CA PHE A 159 19.81 -1.88 -4.06
C PHE A 159 18.94 -1.05 -5.00
N VAL A 160 17.96 -1.71 -5.65
CA VAL A 160 17.02 -1.05 -6.56
C VAL A 160 16.20 0.01 -5.84
N THR A 161 15.68 -0.32 -4.65
CA THR A 161 14.86 0.60 -3.83
C THR A 161 15.59 1.89 -3.50
N LYS A 162 16.90 1.86 -3.26
CA LYS A 162 17.69 3.08 -3.01
C LYS A 162 17.84 3.94 -4.26
N HIS A 163 18.04 3.29 -5.41
CA HIS A 163 18.25 4.00 -6.67
C HIS A 163 16.98 4.69 -7.17
N VAL A 164 15.83 4.01 -7.12
CA VAL A 164 14.58 4.54 -7.70
C VAL A 164 13.98 5.72 -6.95
N VAL A 165 14.42 6.01 -5.71
CA VAL A 165 14.00 7.23 -4.98
C VAL A 165 14.31 8.49 -5.78
N HIS A 166 15.39 8.50 -6.54
CA HIS A 166 15.81 9.64 -7.35
C HIS A 166 14.82 9.97 -8.47
N PHE A 167 14.08 8.98 -8.97
CA PHE A 167 13.14 9.16 -10.09
C PHE A 167 11.96 10.03 -9.69
N HIS A 168 11.55 9.95 -8.42
CA HIS A 168 10.40 10.68 -7.92
C HIS A 168 10.75 11.69 -6.81
N SER A 169 12.00 11.77 -6.36
CA SER A 169 12.49 12.72 -5.35
C SER A 169 11.63 12.81 -4.09
N GLY A 170 11.05 11.67 -3.68
CA GLY A 170 10.12 11.58 -2.55
C GLY A 170 8.69 12.09 -2.77
N TYR A 171 8.30 12.46 -4.00
CA TYR A 171 6.92 12.87 -4.31
C TYR A 171 5.94 11.71 -4.56
N SER A 172 6.46 10.48 -4.60
CA SER A 172 5.68 9.24 -4.46
C SER A 172 6.03 8.60 -3.12
N LEU A 173 5.00 8.24 -2.35
CA LEU A 173 5.16 7.53 -1.09
C LEU A 173 5.50 6.04 -1.29
N TYR A 174 5.15 5.47 -2.44
CA TYR A 174 5.22 4.04 -2.72
C TYR A 174 6.53 3.66 -3.45
N ASN A 175 7.68 4.10 -2.93
CA ASN A 175 8.99 3.85 -3.52
C ASN A 175 9.27 2.34 -3.75
N SER A 176 8.91 1.50 -2.79
CA SER A 176 9.06 0.04 -2.93
C SER A 176 8.20 -0.53 -4.07
N GLY A 177 7.07 0.09 -4.39
CA GLY A 177 6.25 -0.33 -5.53
C GLY A 177 6.85 0.06 -6.88
N LEU A 178 7.58 1.18 -6.95
CA LEU A 178 8.39 1.51 -8.12
C LEU A 178 9.55 0.53 -8.28
N ALA A 179 10.28 0.23 -7.19
CA ALA A 179 11.38 -0.72 -7.22
C ALA A 179 10.92 -2.13 -7.66
N GLY A 180 9.86 -2.64 -7.02
CA GLY A 180 9.23 -3.91 -7.39
C GLY A 180 8.70 -3.89 -8.81
N GLY A 181 8.12 -2.78 -9.27
CA GLY A 181 7.67 -2.62 -10.63
C GLY A 181 8.79 -2.70 -11.66
N MET A 182 9.91 -2.01 -11.45
CA MET A 182 11.06 -2.06 -12.37
C MET A 182 11.64 -3.48 -12.46
N ILE A 183 11.80 -4.16 -11.32
CA ILE A 183 12.24 -5.56 -11.30
C ILE A 183 11.21 -6.45 -12.00
N GLY A 184 9.91 -6.23 -11.73
CA GLY A 184 8.82 -7.00 -12.31
C GLY A 184 8.72 -6.86 -13.82
N ILE A 185 8.93 -5.66 -14.38
CA ILE A 185 8.98 -5.43 -15.84
C ILE A 185 10.11 -6.25 -16.46
N VAL A 186 11.32 -6.17 -15.92
CA VAL A 186 12.47 -6.92 -16.45
C VAL A 186 12.21 -8.42 -16.38
N LEU A 187 11.76 -8.91 -15.22
CA LEU A 187 11.47 -10.34 -15.04
C LEU A 187 10.37 -10.81 -15.99
N TYR A 188 9.24 -10.11 -16.03
CA TYR A 188 8.13 -10.48 -16.89
C TYR A 188 8.51 -10.41 -18.38
N SER A 189 9.35 -9.46 -18.79
CA SER A 189 9.83 -9.40 -20.18
C SER A 189 10.60 -10.66 -20.58
N VAL A 190 11.43 -11.20 -19.69
CA VAL A 190 12.17 -12.46 -19.92
C VAL A 190 11.21 -13.66 -19.95
N VAL A 191 10.28 -13.73 -19.00
CA VAL A 191 9.26 -14.79 -18.93
C VAL A 191 8.38 -14.79 -20.18
N LYS A 192 7.92 -13.62 -20.60
CA LYS A 192 7.11 -13.42 -21.80
C LYS A 192 7.89 -13.78 -23.07
N ALA A 193 9.17 -13.41 -23.17
CA ALA A 193 10.03 -13.81 -24.28
C ALA A 193 10.23 -15.33 -24.36
N SER A 194 10.02 -16.06 -23.26
CA SER A 194 10.06 -17.52 -23.21
C SER A 194 8.71 -18.17 -23.56
N GLY A 195 7.71 -17.39 -23.98
CA GLY A 195 6.38 -17.86 -24.38
C GLY A 195 5.38 -18.07 -23.24
N ILE A 196 5.71 -17.62 -22.02
CA ILE A 196 4.81 -17.73 -20.87
C ILE A 196 4.10 -16.39 -20.66
N GLU A 197 2.77 -16.40 -20.75
CA GLU A 197 1.92 -15.26 -20.43
C GLU A 197 1.08 -15.55 -19.17
N PHE A 198 0.76 -14.49 -18.42
CA PHE A 198 -0.09 -14.60 -17.24
C PHE A 198 -1.49 -14.08 -17.56
N ASP A 199 -2.50 -14.91 -17.27
CA ASP A 199 -3.90 -14.52 -17.38
C ASP A 199 -4.24 -13.49 -16.32
N LEU A 200 -4.69 -12.30 -16.72
CA LEU A 200 -5.15 -11.28 -15.77
C LEU A 200 -6.49 -11.68 -15.14
N ASN A 201 -6.65 -11.38 -13.85
CA ASN A 201 -7.90 -11.67 -13.14
C ASN A 201 -9.03 -10.73 -13.55
N ASN A 202 -10.19 -11.32 -13.87
CA ASN A 202 -11.39 -10.58 -14.27
C ASN A 202 -12.56 -10.72 -13.27
N GLY A 203 -12.47 -11.62 -12.29
CA GLY A 203 -13.53 -11.87 -11.30
C GLY A 203 -13.32 -11.13 -9.98
N TYR A 204 -14.38 -10.51 -9.46
CA TYR A 204 -14.37 -9.78 -8.19
C TYR A 204 -15.62 -10.08 -7.37
N TYR A 205 -15.46 -10.13 -6.05
CA TYR A 205 -16.57 -10.30 -5.13
C TYR A 205 -17.44 -9.05 -5.16
N ASP A 206 -18.76 -9.26 -5.21
CA ASP A 206 -19.74 -8.22 -5.49
C ASP A 206 -20.73 -7.96 -4.36
N LYS A 207 -20.88 -8.90 -3.43
CA LYS A 207 -21.74 -8.71 -2.25
C LYS A 207 -21.13 -7.74 -1.25
N PHE A 208 -21.94 -6.82 -0.74
CA PHE A 208 -21.54 -5.89 0.30
C PHE A 208 -21.81 -6.47 1.69
N ASP A 209 -20.75 -6.76 2.44
CA ASP A 209 -20.86 -7.25 3.81
C ASP A 209 -20.93 -6.09 4.82
N TYR A 210 -22.15 -5.75 5.26
CA TYR A 210 -22.39 -4.70 6.25
C TYR A 210 -21.75 -4.99 7.62
N ARG A 211 -21.62 -6.28 8.01
CA ARG A 211 -21.03 -6.63 9.31
C ARG A 211 -19.54 -6.34 9.30
N LEU A 212 -18.85 -6.72 8.22
CA LEU A 212 -17.43 -6.38 8.03
C LEU A 212 -17.23 -4.87 7.91
N PHE A 213 -18.13 -4.16 7.21
CA PHE A 213 -18.10 -2.70 7.15
C PHE A 213 -18.18 -2.05 8.55
N ILE A 214 -19.13 -2.49 9.38
CA ILE A 214 -19.30 -1.98 10.76
C ILE A 214 -18.05 -2.28 11.60
N LEU A 215 -17.47 -3.47 11.48
CA LEU A 215 -16.22 -3.82 12.17
C LEU A 215 -15.08 -2.85 11.84
N LEU A 216 -14.91 -2.52 10.56
CA LEU A 216 -13.88 -1.58 10.11
C LEU A 216 -14.18 -0.14 10.58
N LEU A 217 -15.46 0.26 10.55
CA LEU A 217 -15.89 1.56 11.05
C LEU A 217 -15.58 1.71 12.54
N MET A 218 -15.95 0.71 13.35
CA MET A 218 -15.62 0.67 14.78
C MET A 218 -14.11 0.77 15.01
N TYR A 219 -13.31 0.05 14.22
CA TYR A 219 -11.85 0.10 14.34
C TYR A 219 -11.29 1.51 14.05
N PHE A 220 -11.73 2.18 12.98
CA PHE A 220 -11.23 3.52 12.66
C PHE A 220 -11.71 4.58 13.65
N ILE A 221 -12.95 4.46 14.15
CA ILE A 221 -13.45 5.30 15.25
C ILE A 221 -12.60 5.06 16.51
N PHE A 222 -12.28 3.80 16.82
CA PHE A 222 -11.38 3.46 17.93
C PHE A 222 -10.01 4.13 17.79
N LEU A 223 -9.40 4.13 16.59
CA LEU A 223 -8.13 4.84 16.36
C LEU A 223 -8.25 6.35 16.61
N MET A 224 -9.35 6.96 16.17
CA MET A 224 -9.64 8.38 16.42
C MET A 224 -9.78 8.67 17.91
N ILE A 225 -10.61 7.89 18.62
CA ILE A 225 -10.81 8.05 20.07
C ILE A 225 -9.49 7.88 20.81
N LEU A 226 -8.72 6.83 20.49
CA LEU A 226 -7.44 6.56 21.13
C LEU A 226 -6.43 7.69 20.88
N GLY A 227 -6.33 8.17 19.65
CA GLY A 227 -5.43 9.27 19.28
C GLY A 227 -5.80 10.59 19.98
N TYR A 228 -7.10 10.88 20.09
CA TYR A 228 -7.61 12.03 20.82
C TYR A 228 -7.32 11.92 22.33
N ILE A 229 -7.70 10.80 22.97
CA ILE A 229 -7.54 10.57 24.42
C ILE A 229 -6.08 10.54 24.84
N ARG A 230 -5.15 10.10 23.99
CA ARG A 230 -3.72 10.10 24.32
C ARG A 230 -3.02 11.42 24.05
N THR A 231 -3.54 12.21 23.12
CA THR A 231 -3.01 13.56 22.88
C THR A 231 -3.48 14.54 23.96
N ARG A 232 -4.78 14.51 24.34
CA ARG A 232 -5.50 15.42 25.26
C ARG A 232 -5.15 16.90 25.11
N LYS A 233 -4.03 17.32 25.70
CA LYS A 233 -3.55 18.70 25.71
C LYS A 233 -2.99 19.05 24.33
N ASN A 234 -3.34 20.22 23.81
CA ASN A 234 -2.87 20.73 22.52
C ASN A 234 -3.25 19.87 21.29
N PHE A 235 -4.32 19.06 21.38
CA PHE A 235 -4.77 18.22 20.27
C PHE A 235 -4.93 19.00 18.97
N ILE A 236 -5.67 20.12 19.00
CA ILE A 236 -5.91 20.97 17.84
C ILE A 236 -4.58 21.48 17.26
N LYS A 237 -3.67 21.97 18.11
CA LYS A 237 -2.36 22.47 17.67
C LYS A 237 -1.52 21.37 17.01
N LYS A 238 -1.50 20.16 17.58
CA LYS A 238 -0.78 19.02 16.99
C LYS A 238 -1.41 18.58 15.66
N LEU A 239 -2.74 18.53 15.57
CA LEU A 239 -3.44 18.19 14.33
C LEU A 239 -3.12 19.21 13.22
N LEU A 240 -3.20 20.51 13.55
CA LEU A 240 -2.86 21.58 12.63
C LEU A 240 -1.40 21.52 12.18
N ASN A 241 -0.47 21.15 13.08
CA ASN A 241 0.93 20.96 12.71
C ASN A 241 1.11 19.77 11.76
N LEU A 242 0.44 18.64 12.01
CA LEU A 242 0.47 17.49 11.11
C LEU A 242 0.02 17.87 9.70
N TYR A 243 -1.03 18.69 9.58
CA TYR A 243 -1.62 19.13 8.31
C TYR A 243 -0.80 20.22 7.59
N LYS A 244 0.26 20.74 8.21
CA LYS A 244 1.23 21.63 7.56
C LYS A 244 2.32 20.87 6.82
N HIS A 245 2.55 19.59 7.14
CA HIS A 245 3.58 18.80 6.47
C HIS A 245 3.20 18.57 5.02
N THR A 246 4.16 18.68 4.11
CA THR A 246 3.91 18.45 2.68
C THR A 246 3.70 16.97 2.35
N GLY A 247 4.19 16.07 3.21
CA GLY A 247 4.09 14.63 3.02
C GLY A 247 5.20 14.00 2.18
N ILE A 248 6.17 14.78 1.67
CA ILE A 248 7.31 14.25 0.90
C ILE A 248 7.97 13.08 1.65
N LEU A 249 8.21 11.97 0.94
CA LEU A 249 8.86 10.75 1.43
C LEU A 249 10.08 11.14 2.29
N VAL A 250 10.24 10.48 3.45
CA VAL A 250 11.06 10.89 4.62
C VAL A 250 10.28 11.71 5.67
N SER A 251 9.05 12.16 5.37
CA SER A 251 8.14 12.72 6.38
C SER A 251 7.39 11.63 7.15
N ASP A 252 8.09 10.99 8.07
CA ASP A 252 7.49 10.08 9.05
C ASP A 252 6.70 10.88 10.10
N PHE A 253 5.37 10.92 9.98
CA PHE A 253 4.50 11.68 10.88
C PHE A 253 4.52 11.11 12.31
N ILE A 254 4.76 9.81 12.46
CA ILE A 254 4.90 9.21 13.79
C ILE A 254 6.17 9.71 14.47
N GLN A 255 7.28 9.80 13.75
CA GLN A 255 8.52 10.35 14.30
C GLN A 255 8.44 11.86 14.53
N LYS A 256 7.75 12.62 13.66
CA LYS A 256 7.67 14.08 13.74
C LYS A 256 6.63 14.59 14.75
N ASP A 257 5.42 14.04 14.71
CA ASP A 257 4.26 14.55 15.45
C ASP A 257 3.78 13.61 16.57
N GLY A 258 4.30 12.38 16.59
CA GLY A 258 3.98 11.34 17.57
C GLY A 258 2.99 10.30 17.05
N LEU A 259 2.99 9.13 17.68
CA LEU A 259 2.10 8.03 17.33
C LEU A 259 0.64 8.41 17.58
N GLU A 260 0.35 9.14 18.66
CA GLU A 260 -1.01 9.43 19.11
C GLU A 260 -1.81 10.22 18.07
N ILE A 261 -1.24 11.34 17.59
CA ILE A 261 -1.91 12.18 16.59
C ILE A 261 -1.92 11.51 15.21
N SER A 262 -0.92 10.69 14.92
CA SER A 262 -0.87 9.88 13.70
C SER A 262 -1.99 8.84 13.69
N LEU A 263 -2.29 8.17 14.81
CA LEU A 263 -3.43 7.25 14.92
C LEU A 263 -4.76 7.96 14.67
N PHE A 264 -4.94 9.18 15.18
CA PHE A 264 -6.12 9.99 14.87
C PHE A 264 -6.24 10.25 13.36
N ASN A 265 -5.14 10.71 12.73
CA ASN A 265 -5.11 10.98 11.29
C ASN A 265 -5.38 9.71 10.45
N MET A 266 -4.78 8.58 10.81
CA MET A 266 -5.04 7.28 10.20
C MET A 266 -6.52 6.89 10.29
N GLY A 267 -7.15 7.06 11.46
CA GLY A 267 -8.57 6.82 11.64
C GLY A 267 -9.45 7.72 10.76
N THR A 268 -9.14 9.01 10.67
CA THR A 268 -9.90 9.93 9.79
C THR A 268 -9.81 9.56 8.31
N LEU A 269 -8.63 9.11 7.84
CA LEU A 269 -8.45 8.59 6.48
C LEU A 269 -9.22 7.28 6.27
N GLY A 270 -9.31 6.43 7.28
CA GLY A 270 -10.09 5.20 7.25
C GLY A 270 -11.59 5.48 7.13
N VAL A 271 -12.12 6.42 7.91
CA VAL A 271 -13.53 6.86 7.81
C VAL A 271 -13.81 7.45 6.43
N LEU A 272 -12.93 8.31 5.89
CA LEU A 272 -13.06 8.81 4.52
C LEU A 272 -13.13 7.66 3.50
N GLY A 273 -12.24 6.68 3.62
CA GLY A 273 -12.23 5.51 2.74
C GLY A 273 -13.51 4.69 2.83
N LEU A 274 -14.05 4.48 4.04
CA LEU A 274 -15.33 3.80 4.24
C LEU A 274 -16.52 4.57 3.66
N LEU A 275 -16.53 5.90 3.76
CA LEU A 275 -17.55 6.74 3.13
C LEU A 275 -17.56 6.59 1.61
N ILE A 276 -16.39 6.45 0.99
CA ILE A 276 -16.27 6.16 -0.44
C ILE A 276 -16.77 4.73 -0.74
N ILE A 277 -16.38 3.75 0.06
CA ILE A 277 -16.78 2.34 -0.11
C ILE A 277 -18.31 2.16 -0.03
N ILE A 278 -18.97 2.77 0.96
CA ILE A 278 -20.42 2.67 1.12
C ILE A 278 -21.15 3.36 -0.04
N TYR A 279 -20.61 4.46 -0.58
CA TYR A 279 -21.21 5.12 -1.75
C TYR A 279 -21.22 4.20 -2.98
N TYR A 280 -20.13 3.47 -3.23
CA TYR A 280 -20.01 2.56 -4.36
C TYR A 280 -20.52 1.12 -4.08
N GLN A 281 -20.98 0.84 -2.85
CA GLN A 281 -21.47 -0.48 -2.41
C GLN A 281 -20.55 -1.65 -2.84
N ARG A 282 -19.23 -1.48 -2.69
CA ARG A 282 -18.25 -2.51 -3.07
C ARG A 282 -17.22 -2.74 -1.98
N LEU A 283 -17.24 -3.93 -1.38
CA LEU A 283 -16.35 -4.33 -0.30
C LEU A 283 -15.77 -5.72 -0.58
N ASN A 284 -14.51 -5.76 -1.00
CA ASN A 284 -13.80 -7.00 -1.31
C ASN A 284 -12.29 -6.90 -1.04
N GLY A 285 -11.54 -7.97 -1.27
CA GLY A 285 -10.11 -8.04 -0.94
C GLY A 285 -9.27 -6.91 -1.54
N PRO A 286 -9.35 -6.65 -2.86
CA PRO A 286 -8.66 -5.52 -3.48
C PRO A 286 -9.07 -4.16 -2.92
N VAL A 287 -10.36 -3.90 -2.74
CA VAL A 287 -10.83 -2.63 -2.16
C VAL A 287 -10.29 -2.41 -0.75
N LEU A 288 -10.31 -3.44 0.10
CA LEU A 288 -9.75 -3.39 1.45
C LEU A 288 -8.24 -3.18 1.45
N THR A 289 -7.53 -3.74 0.46
CA THR A 289 -6.10 -3.49 0.29
C THR A 289 -5.81 -2.02 0.01
N GLY A 290 -6.59 -1.41 -0.89
CA GLY A 290 -6.53 0.03 -1.16
C GLY A 290 -6.81 0.86 0.10
N LEU A 291 -7.87 0.53 0.83
CA LEU A 291 -8.25 1.18 2.09
C LEU A 291 -7.13 1.10 3.13
N PHE A 292 -6.56 -0.08 3.36
CA PHE A 292 -5.47 -0.25 4.31
C PHE A 292 -4.22 0.51 3.89
N ALA A 293 -3.90 0.57 2.59
CA ALA A 293 -2.80 1.40 2.10
C ALA A 293 -3.08 2.91 2.22
N LEU A 294 -4.33 3.37 2.08
CA LEU A 294 -4.70 4.77 2.37
C LEU A 294 -4.42 5.09 3.85
N VAL A 295 -4.92 4.24 4.74
CA VAL A 295 -4.81 4.40 6.19
C VAL A 295 -3.36 4.32 6.66
N ALA A 296 -2.60 3.33 6.19
CA ALA A 296 -1.26 3.07 6.68
C ALA A 296 -0.31 4.25 6.48
N PHE A 297 -0.37 4.86 5.30
CA PHE A 297 0.41 6.04 4.98
C PHE A 297 -0.12 7.32 5.65
N GLY A 298 -1.23 7.25 6.39
CA GLY A 298 -1.65 8.31 7.32
C GLY A 298 -0.64 8.57 8.44
N GLY A 299 0.19 7.58 8.79
CA GLY A 299 1.36 7.77 9.67
C GLY A 299 2.65 8.14 8.93
N PHE A 300 2.62 8.19 7.59
CA PHE A 300 3.80 8.28 6.74
C PHE A 300 3.53 9.12 5.47
N GLY A 301 3.06 10.37 5.65
CA GLY A 301 3.01 11.36 4.58
C GLY A 301 1.62 11.71 4.02
N LYS A 302 0.53 11.05 4.44
CA LYS A 302 -0.84 11.37 4.02
C LYS A 302 -1.64 12.03 5.13
N HIS A 303 -2.46 13.01 4.79
CA HIS A 303 -3.50 13.58 5.64
C HIS A 303 -4.64 14.10 4.76
N LEU A 304 -5.83 14.36 5.31
CA LEU A 304 -7.01 14.72 4.50
C LEU A 304 -6.74 15.85 3.49
N LYS A 305 -6.04 16.91 3.92
CA LYS A 305 -5.71 18.07 3.08
C LYS A 305 -4.82 17.76 1.86
N ASN A 306 -3.94 16.74 1.89
CA ASN A 306 -3.07 16.44 0.75
C ASN A 306 -3.57 15.26 -0.09
N VAL A 307 -4.50 14.45 0.42
CA VAL A 307 -5.10 13.37 -0.37
C VAL A 307 -6.28 13.84 -1.22
N TYR A 308 -7.12 14.76 -0.74
CA TYR A 308 -8.35 15.14 -1.45
C TYR A 308 -8.12 15.66 -2.88
N PRO A 309 -7.07 16.45 -3.20
CA PRO A 309 -6.88 16.92 -4.57
C PRO A 309 -6.57 15.75 -5.52
N ILE A 310 -5.82 14.75 -5.04
CA ILE A 310 -5.51 13.55 -5.82
C ILE A 310 -6.79 12.74 -6.08
N LEU A 311 -7.61 12.54 -5.04
CA LEU A 311 -8.88 11.82 -5.14
C LEU A 311 -9.82 12.48 -6.13
N ILE A 312 -9.95 13.81 -6.10
CA ILE A 312 -10.76 14.57 -7.06
C ILE A 312 -10.28 14.31 -8.49
N GLY A 313 -8.97 14.37 -8.73
CA GLY A 313 -8.39 14.10 -10.05
C GLY A 313 -8.73 12.70 -10.58
N VAL A 314 -8.57 11.68 -9.74
CA VAL A 314 -8.90 10.29 -10.13
C VAL A 314 -10.39 10.10 -10.36
N ILE A 315 -11.25 10.64 -9.50
CA ILE A 315 -12.71 10.52 -9.66
C ILE A 315 -13.17 11.26 -10.93
N ALA A 316 -12.64 12.46 -11.20
CA ALA A 316 -12.91 13.19 -12.42
C ALA A 316 -12.47 12.41 -13.67
N SER A 317 -11.38 11.65 -13.59
CA SER A 317 -10.87 10.85 -14.72
C SER A 317 -11.83 9.79 -15.22
N LYS A 318 -12.68 9.24 -14.33
CA LYS A 318 -13.74 8.31 -14.74
C LYS A 318 -14.67 8.93 -15.79
N TYR A 319 -14.96 10.23 -15.65
CA TYR A 319 -15.82 10.97 -16.57
C TYR A 319 -15.06 11.54 -17.77
N ILE A 320 -13.77 11.87 -17.61
CA ILE A 320 -12.95 12.42 -18.69
C ILE A 320 -12.64 11.37 -19.75
N PHE A 321 -12.26 10.16 -19.33
CA PHE A 321 -11.77 9.15 -20.27
C PHE A 321 -12.83 8.11 -20.67
N SER A 322 -14.00 8.07 -20.02
CA SER A 322 -15.08 7.11 -20.31
C SER A 322 -14.63 5.63 -20.33
N HIS A 323 -13.58 5.28 -19.58
CA HIS A 323 -13.13 3.89 -19.49
C HIS A 323 -14.10 3.05 -18.67
N ASP A 324 -14.55 1.93 -19.24
CA ASP A 324 -15.32 0.92 -18.53
C ASP A 324 -14.38 0.01 -17.74
N ILE A 325 -14.06 0.42 -16.50
CA ILE A 325 -13.32 -0.41 -15.55
C ILE A 325 -14.24 -0.86 -14.42
N SER A 326 -13.96 -2.05 -13.88
CA SER A 326 -14.72 -2.56 -12.75
C SER A 326 -14.64 -1.60 -11.56
N ILE A 327 -15.73 -1.50 -10.80
CA ILE A 327 -15.81 -0.65 -9.59
C ILE A 327 -14.70 -1.02 -8.60
N THR A 328 -14.35 -2.30 -8.50
CA THR A 328 -13.24 -2.80 -7.67
C THR A 328 -11.89 -2.17 -8.06
N ILE A 329 -11.55 -2.21 -9.36
CA ILE A 329 -10.30 -1.61 -9.87
C ILE A 329 -10.32 -0.10 -9.76
N PHE A 330 -11.48 0.53 -9.98
CA PHE A 330 -11.66 1.96 -9.78
C PHE A 330 -11.38 2.36 -8.33
N LEU A 331 -12.00 1.70 -7.34
CA LEU A 331 -11.80 1.99 -5.92
C LEU A 331 -10.36 1.72 -5.46
N LEU A 332 -9.77 0.61 -5.92
CA LEU A 332 -8.35 0.32 -5.67
C LEU A 332 -7.47 1.46 -6.19
N THR A 333 -7.75 1.95 -7.41
CA THR A 333 -7.05 3.07 -8.04
C THR A 333 -7.24 4.37 -7.25
N VAL A 334 -8.47 4.69 -6.83
CA VAL A 334 -8.80 5.84 -6.00
C VAL A 334 -7.95 5.85 -4.73
N PHE A 335 -7.92 4.75 -3.97
CA PHE A 335 -7.18 4.73 -2.72
C PHE A 335 -5.66 4.72 -2.90
N LEU A 336 -5.15 3.94 -3.85
CA LEU A 336 -3.70 3.83 -4.06
C LEU A 336 -3.10 5.07 -4.74
N SER A 337 -3.87 5.85 -5.49
CA SER A 337 -3.43 7.13 -6.09
C SER A 337 -2.90 8.11 -5.07
N THR A 338 -3.41 8.06 -3.83
CA THR A 338 -3.01 8.95 -2.74
C THR A 338 -1.53 8.85 -2.37
N THR A 339 -0.78 7.89 -2.92
CA THR A 339 0.69 7.93 -2.93
C THR A 339 1.28 9.23 -3.46
N LEU A 340 0.57 9.92 -4.36
CA LEU A 340 0.95 11.22 -4.93
C LEU A 340 0.54 12.42 -4.08
N ALA A 341 -0.02 12.20 -2.88
CA ALA A 341 -0.35 13.27 -1.93
C ALA A 341 0.77 14.29 -1.69
N PRO A 342 2.07 13.93 -1.72
CA PRO A 342 3.14 14.92 -1.62
C PRO A 342 3.14 16.00 -2.70
N ILE A 343 2.67 15.68 -3.92
CA ILE A 343 2.55 16.66 -5.02
C ILE A 343 1.53 17.73 -4.62
N ALA A 344 0.35 17.32 -4.15
CA ALA A 344 -0.67 18.24 -3.66
C ALA A 344 -0.18 19.03 -2.44
N GLY A 345 0.48 18.37 -1.49
CA GLY A 345 1.00 19.00 -0.27
C GLY A 345 2.07 20.07 -0.54
N LYS A 346 2.93 19.87 -1.55
CA LYS A 346 3.99 20.84 -1.90
C LYS A 346 3.57 21.87 -2.95
N PHE A 347 2.82 21.44 -3.96
CA PHE A 347 2.53 22.26 -5.15
C PHE A 347 1.09 22.76 -5.22
N GLY A 348 0.24 22.39 -4.26
CA GLY A 348 -1.14 22.87 -4.13
C GLY A 348 -2.17 22.02 -4.88
N VAL A 349 -3.42 22.43 -4.74
CA VAL A 349 -4.62 21.66 -5.17
C VAL A 349 -4.60 21.33 -6.65
N ILE A 350 -4.36 22.32 -7.52
CA ILE A 350 -4.40 22.14 -8.99
C ILE A 350 -3.40 21.07 -9.44
N ASN A 351 -2.16 21.14 -8.97
CA ASN A 351 -1.14 20.14 -9.32
C ASN A 351 -1.47 18.76 -8.75
N GLY A 352 -2.16 18.70 -7.61
CA GLY A 352 -2.68 17.45 -7.07
C GLY A 352 -3.76 16.84 -7.97
N ILE A 353 -4.73 17.64 -8.43
CA ILE A 353 -5.80 17.17 -9.34
C ILE A 353 -5.18 16.63 -10.63
N ILE A 354 -4.26 17.37 -11.25
CA ILE A 354 -3.57 16.93 -12.48
C ILE A 354 -2.80 15.63 -12.23
N ALA A 355 -2.07 15.54 -11.11
CA ALA A 355 -1.36 14.30 -10.75
C ALA A 355 -2.31 13.10 -10.61
N GLY A 356 -3.50 13.30 -10.02
CA GLY A 356 -4.54 12.28 -9.95
C GLY A 356 -5.03 11.83 -11.32
N ILE A 357 -5.23 12.78 -12.24
CA ILE A 357 -5.66 12.48 -13.62
C ILE A 357 -4.63 11.65 -14.37
N LEU A 358 -3.36 12.08 -14.33
CA LEU A 358 -2.26 11.36 -14.98
C LEU A 358 -2.05 9.97 -14.36
N PHE A 359 -2.21 9.87 -13.03
CA PHE A 359 -2.12 8.59 -12.33
C PHE A 359 -3.18 7.59 -12.79
N TYR A 360 -4.43 8.03 -12.92
CA TYR A 360 -5.52 7.16 -13.38
C TYR A 360 -5.20 6.55 -14.75
N ALA A 361 -4.83 7.37 -15.72
CA ALA A 361 -4.50 6.90 -17.08
C ALA A 361 -3.28 5.95 -17.10
N THR A 362 -2.30 6.22 -16.24
CA THR A 362 -1.07 5.42 -16.18
C THR A 362 -1.32 4.06 -15.53
N VAL A 363 -1.99 4.03 -14.37
CA VAL A 363 -2.12 2.80 -13.56
C VAL A 363 -3.01 1.75 -14.22
N THR A 364 -4.00 2.16 -15.01
CA THR A 364 -4.87 1.26 -15.77
C THR A 364 -4.15 0.58 -16.94
N SER A 365 -3.03 1.15 -17.40
CA SER A 365 -2.27 0.63 -18.54
C SER A 365 -1.05 -0.20 -18.13
N VAL A 366 -0.34 0.23 -17.07
CA VAL A 366 0.98 -0.33 -16.70
C VAL A 366 0.92 -1.77 -16.16
N GLY A 367 -0.26 -2.24 -15.74
CA GLY A 367 -0.45 -3.62 -15.25
C GLY A 367 -0.01 -4.71 -16.22
N THR A 368 -0.19 -4.48 -17.52
CA THR A 368 0.15 -5.42 -18.60
C THR A 368 1.65 -5.57 -18.81
N VAL A 369 2.43 -4.53 -18.51
CA VAL A 369 3.88 -4.48 -18.76
C VAL A 369 4.66 -5.38 -17.80
N HIS A 370 4.08 -5.73 -16.65
CA HIS A 370 4.65 -6.68 -15.69
C HIS A 370 3.78 -7.93 -15.48
N GLY A 371 2.76 -8.14 -16.31
CA GLY A 371 1.92 -9.35 -16.26
C GLY A 371 1.18 -9.54 -14.94
N GLY A 372 0.98 -8.49 -14.15
CA GLY A 372 0.35 -8.58 -12.84
C GLY A 372 1.23 -9.16 -11.72
N ILE A 373 2.51 -9.46 -11.93
CA ILE A 373 3.34 -10.01 -10.84
C ILE A 373 3.73 -8.97 -9.79
N ASN A 374 3.68 -7.67 -10.13
CA ASN A 374 3.88 -6.61 -9.16
C ASN A 374 2.56 -6.21 -8.50
N LEU A 375 2.36 -6.68 -7.26
CA LEU A 375 1.22 -6.30 -6.42
C LEU A 375 1.21 -4.78 -6.17
N TYR A 376 2.37 -4.14 -6.12
CA TYR A 376 2.48 -2.70 -5.86
C TYR A 376 2.48 -1.87 -7.16
N ASN A 377 1.64 -2.26 -8.13
CA ASN A 377 1.48 -1.61 -9.43
C ASN A 377 1.31 -0.09 -9.33
N SER A 378 0.55 0.38 -8.35
CA SER A 378 0.36 1.81 -8.11
C SER A 378 1.64 2.56 -7.76
N GLY A 379 2.62 1.92 -7.12
CA GLY A 379 3.91 2.55 -6.87
C GLY A 379 4.72 2.75 -8.15
N LEU A 380 4.67 1.77 -9.06
CA LEU A 380 5.26 1.87 -10.40
C LEU A 380 4.61 3.00 -11.21
N ALA A 381 3.27 3.00 -11.32
CA ALA A 381 2.53 4.04 -12.03
C ALA A 381 2.81 5.44 -11.46
N ALA A 382 2.79 5.59 -10.13
CA ALA A 382 3.11 6.87 -9.49
C ALA A 382 4.56 7.32 -9.75
N GLY A 383 5.51 6.39 -9.72
CA GLY A 383 6.91 6.67 -10.05
C GLY A 383 7.07 7.21 -11.47
N ILE A 384 6.42 6.58 -12.44
CA ILE A 384 6.39 7.02 -13.85
C ILE A 384 5.79 8.43 -13.95
N VAL A 385 4.60 8.64 -13.36
CA VAL A 385 3.93 9.95 -13.38
C VAL A 385 4.80 11.04 -12.79
N VAL A 386 5.43 10.80 -11.63
CA VAL A 386 6.29 11.81 -11.00
C VAL A 386 7.53 12.09 -11.84
N SER A 387 8.15 11.05 -12.42
CA SER A 387 9.36 11.20 -13.24
C SER A 387 9.16 12.15 -14.42
N VAL A 388 7.94 12.19 -14.97
CA VAL A 388 7.57 13.10 -16.07
C VAL A 388 7.02 14.42 -15.54
N TYR A 389 6.10 14.38 -14.59
CA TYR A 389 5.32 15.55 -14.19
C TYR A 389 6.09 16.51 -13.27
N LEU A 390 6.94 15.99 -12.38
CA LEU A 390 7.70 16.82 -11.44
C LEU A 390 8.68 17.78 -12.16
N PRO A 391 9.51 17.35 -13.14
CA PRO A 391 10.34 18.26 -13.93
C PRO A 391 9.54 19.36 -14.62
N ILE A 392 8.35 19.05 -15.15
CA ILE A 392 7.47 20.03 -15.80
C ILE A 392 7.03 21.11 -14.80
N ILE A 393 6.53 20.71 -13.62
CA ILE A 393 6.13 21.66 -12.57
C ILE A 393 7.30 22.57 -12.18
N LEU A 394 8.49 22.00 -11.96
CA LEU A 394 9.67 22.74 -11.53
C LEU A 394 10.18 23.68 -12.63
N GLY A 395 10.22 23.22 -13.88
CA GLY A 395 10.63 24.01 -15.04
C GLY A 395 9.73 25.23 -15.26
N ILE A 396 8.41 25.03 -15.25
CA ILE A 396 7.43 26.13 -15.38
C ILE A 396 7.58 27.14 -14.25
N ARG A 397 7.69 26.69 -12.99
CA ARG A 397 7.89 27.59 -11.84
C ARG A 397 9.21 28.35 -11.92
N GLY A 398 10.29 27.69 -12.36
CA GLY A 398 11.60 28.31 -12.58
C GLY A 398 11.54 29.39 -13.66
N GLY A 399 10.92 29.08 -14.81
CA GLY A 399 10.70 30.02 -15.90
C GLY A 399 9.90 31.26 -15.49
N ILE A 400 8.79 31.08 -14.75
CA ILE A 400 7.96 32.18 -14.25
C ILE A 400 8.76 33.09 -13.29
N LYS A 401 9.58 32.52 -12.41
CA LYS A 401 10.43 33.31 -11.50
C LYS A 401 11.45 34.14 -12.26
N ASN A 402 12.10 33.57 -13.28
CA ASN A 402 13.05 34.27 -14.11
C ASN A 402 12.38 35.40 -14.91
N TRP A 403 11.20 35.15 -15.49
CA TRP A 403 10.43 36.16 -16.21
C TRP A 403 10.01 37.34 -15.33
N LYS A 404 9.53 37.08 -14.10
CA LYS A 404 9.21 38.15 -13.13
C LYS A 404 10.43 38.96 -12.68
N ARG A 405 11.62 38.36 -12.67
CA ARG A 405 12.88 39.05 -12.36
C ARG A 405 13.32 39.97 -13.50
N LEU A 406 13.11 39.55 -14.76
CA LEU A 406 13.41 40.37 -15.94
C LEU A 406 12.48 41.58 -16.08
N ARG A 407 11.21 41.47 -15.67
CA ARG A 407 10.23 42.56 -15.73
C ARG A 407 10.36 43.61 -14.62
N LYS A 408 11.22 43.37 -13.63
CA LYS A 408 11.53 44.26 -12.49
C LYS A 408 12.88 44.97 -12.63
N ARG A 409 13.64 44.64 -13.67
CA ARG A 409 14.78 45.41 -14.16
C ARG A 409 14.29 46.29 -15.29
#